data_AF-A0A7X2MP08-F1
#
_entry.id   AF-A0A7X2MP08-F1
#
_cell.length_a   1.000
_cell.length_b   1.000
_cell.length_c   1.000
_cell.angle_alpha   90.00
_cell.angle_beta   90.00
_cell.angle_gamma   90.00
#
_symmetry.space_group_name_H-M   'P 1'
#
loop_
_entity.id
_entity.type
_entity.pdbx_description
1 polymer ?
#
loop_
_entity_poly.entity_id
_entity_poly.type
_entity_poly.pdbx_seq_one_letter_code
_entity_poly.pdbx_strand_id
1 'polypeptide(L)' 'MNEQYSAMRSNVSMLGKLLGDTIKDALGENILDQVETIRKLSKSSRAGNDTHRKELLNTLQKLLIGEVLQRIEQFFTMS' A
#
# COMPACT_ATOMS: atom_id res chain seq x y z
N MET A 1 -13.35 -27.99 1.48
CA MET A 1 -12.98 -26.61 1.08
C MET A 1 -13.00 -26.55 -0.44
N ASN A 2 -13.72 -25.61 -1.06
CA ASN A 2 -13.86 -25.53 -2.52
C ASN A 2 -12.50 -25.28 -3.21
N GLU A 3 -12.04 -26.23 -4.03
CA GLU A 3 -10.80 -26.14 -4.83
C GLU A 3 -10.78 -24.93 -5.77
N GLN A 4 -11.95 -24.47 -6.20
CA GLN A 4 -12.09 -23.27 -7.03
C GLN A 4 -11.61 -21.99 -6.30
N TYR A 5 -11.80 -21.92 -4.97
CA TYR A 5 -11.28 -20.81 -4.16
C TYR A 5 -9.79 -20.96 -3.85
N SER A 6 -9.20 -22.16 -3.90
CA SER A 6 -7.75 -22.32 -3.71
C SER A 6 -6.98 -21.86 -4.94
N ALA A 7 -7.43 -22.21 -6.14
CA ALA A 7 -6.86 -21.74 -7.40
C ALA A 7 -6.94 -20.21 -7.53
N MET A 8 -8.10 -19.61 -7.20
CA MET A 8 -8.28 -18.16 -7.24
C MET A 8 -7.38 -17.44 -6.23
N ARG A 9 -7.22 -17.97 -5.00
CA ARG A 9 -6.27 -17.42 -4.02
C ARG A 9 -4.82 -17.52 -4.50
N SER A 10 -4.45 -18.61 -5.18
CA SER A 10 -3.12 -18.78 -5.77
C SER A 10 -2.86 -17.74 -6.86
N ASN A 11 -3.81 -17.51 -7.77
CA ASN A 11 -3.70 -16.51 -8.83
C ASN A 11 -3.60 -15.08 -8.26
N VAL A 12 -4.41 -14.75 -7.24
CA VAL A 12 -4.33 -13.45 -6.57
C VAL A 12 -2.98 -13.26 -5.86
N SER A 13 -2.44 -14.31 -5.24
CA SER A 13 -1.12 -14.25 -4.61
C SER A 13 0.00 -14.07 -5.64
N MET A 14 -0.10 -14.72 -6.82
CA MET A 14 0.85 -14.57 -7.92
C MET A 14 0.84 -13.15 -8.48
N LEU A 15 -0.34 -12.58 -8.73
CA LEU A 15 -0.50 -11.21 -9.21
C LEU A 15 0.01 -10.17 -8.19
N GLY A 16 -0.25 -10.41 -6.90
CA GLY A 16 0.27 -9.56 -5.83
C GLY A 16 1.80 -9.54 -5.77
N LYS A 17 2.45 -10.70 -6.03
CA LYS A 17 3.91 -10.80 -6.07
C LYS A 17 4.50 -10.05 -7.27
N LEU A 18 3.96 -10.26 -8.47
CA LEU A 18 4.38 -9.54 -9.67
C LEU A 18 4.21 -8.01 -9.54
N LEU A 19 3.11 -7.56 -8.94
CA LEU A 19 2.90 -6.15 -8.66
C LEU A 19 3.91 -5.60 -7.65
N GLY A 20 4.20 -6.34 -6.58
CA GLY A 20 5.21 -5.97 -5.60
C GLY A 20 6.60 -5.86 -6.20
N ASP A 21 6.99 -6.83 -7.04
CA ASP A 21 8.27 -6.83 -7.76
C ASP A 21 8.34 -5.62 -8.72
N THR A 22 7.25 -5.32 -9.44
CA THR A 22 7.19 -4.15 -10.34
C THR A 22 7.30 -2.83 -9.59
N ILE A 23 6.62 -2.69 -8.44
CA ILE A 23 6.68 -1.50 -7.60
C ILE A 23 8.10 -1.32 -7.03
N LYS A 24 8.74 -2.42 -6.60
CA LYS A 24 10.11 -2.40 -6.11
C LYS A 24 11.07 -1.91 -7.19
N ASP A 25 10.93 -2.41 -8.41
CA ASP A 25 11.80 -2.03 -9.54
C ASP A 25 11.57 -0.58 -10.00
N ALA A 26 10.33 -0.10 -9.97
CA ALA A 26 9.99 1.23 -10.47
C ALA A 26 10.18 2.36 -9.43
N LEU A 27 9.85 2.10 -8.17
CA LEU A 27 9.71 3.12 -7.11
C LEU A 27 10.60 2.84 -5.88
N GLY A 28 11.28 1.69 -5.85
CA GLY A 28 12.16 1.29 -4.77
C GLY A 28 11.47 0.56 -3.62
N GLU A 29 12.29 -0.07 -2.77
CA GLU A 29 11.85 -0.93 -1.66
C GLU A 29 11.09 -0.18 -0.56
N ASN A 30 11.40 1.11 -0.37
CA ASN A 30 10.77 1.94 0.66
C ASN A 30 9.28 2.18 0.37
N ILE A 31 8.91 2.35 -0.90
CA ILE A 31 7.51 2.50 -1.32
C ILE A 31 6.78 1.16 -1.19
N LEU A 32 7.43 0.04 -1.54
CA LEU A 32 6.86 -1.29 -1.37
C LEU A 32 6.53 -1.56 0.10
N ASP A 33 7.42 -1.22 1.03
CA ASP A 33 7.22 -1.37 2.48
C ASP A 33 6.03 -0.54 3.00
N GLN A 34 5.85 0.67 2.48
CA GLN A 34 4.69 1.50 2.80
C GLN A 34 3.38 0.86 2.30
N VAL A 35 3.36 0.35 1.07
CA VAL A 35 2.21 -0.35 0.49
C VAL A 35 1.86 -1.62 1.27
N GLU A 36 2.88 -2.41 1.65
CA GLU A 36 2.76 -3.58 2.51
C GLU A 36 2.18 -3.23 3.90
N THR A 37 2.63 -2.12 4.48
CA THR A 37 2.16 -1.62 5.78
C THR A 37 0.68 -1.24 5.70
N ILE A 38 0.28 -0.49 4.67
CA ILE A 38 -1.12 -0.13 4.41
C ILE A 38 -1.98 -1.38 4.20
N ARG A 39 -1.47 -2.39 3.48
CA ARG A 39 -2.16 -3.68 3.26
C ARG A 39 -2.40 -4.42 4.57
N LYS A 40 -1.40 -4.51 5.46
CA LYS A 40 -1.51 -5.14 6.77
C LYS A 40 -2.51 -4.40 7.66
N LEU A 41 -2.41 -3.07 7.75
CA LEU A 41 -3.32 -2.23 8.52
C LEU A 41 -4.78 -2.31 7.99
N SER A 42 -4.97 -2.33 6.67
CA SER A 42 -6.29 -2.47 6.05
C SER A 42 -6.94 -3.82 6.35
N LYS A 43 -6.16 -4.91 6.32
CA LYS A 43 -6.64 -6.25 6.67
C LYS A 43 -7.05 -6.32 8.15
N SER A 44 -6.24 -5.76 9.04
CA SER A 44 -6.52 -5.74 10.48
C SER A 44 -7.67 -4.80 10.86
N SER A 45 -7.84 -3.68 10.15
CA SER A 45 -8.97 -2.77 10.30
C SER A 45 -10.29 -3.44 9.91
N ARG A 46 -10.33 -4.16 8.78
CA ARG A 46 -11.50 -4.96 8.36
C ARG A 46 -11.85 -6.09 9.34
N ALA A 47 -10.90 -6.55 10.14
CA ALA A 47 -11.13 -7.53 11.20
C ALA A 47 -11.77 -6.94 12.47
N GLY A 48 -12.12 -5.65 12.47
CA GLY A 48 -12.84 -4.98 13.58
C GLY A 48 -11.93 -4.24 14.58
N ASN A 49 -10.67 -4.00 14.23
CA ASN A 49 -9.72 -3.36 15.14
C ASN A 49 -9.67 -1.84 14.93
N ASP A 50 -10.40 -1.12 15.79
CA ASP A 50 -10.60 0.33 15.71
C ASP A 50 -9.31 1.16 15.87
N THR A 51 -8.32 0.63 16.60
CA THR A 51 -7.00 1.25 16.75
C THR A 51 -6.23 1.22 15.43
N HIS A 52 -6.23 0.08 14.73
CA HIS A 52 -5.59 -0.04 13.41
C HIS A 52 -6.30 0.79 12.34
N ARG A 53 -7.61 1.03 12.49
CA ARG A 53 -8.35 1.94 11.60
C ARG A 53 -7.86 3.38 11.74
N LYS A 54 -7.66 3.88 12.96
CA LYS A 54 -7.09 5.22 13.20
C LYS A 54 -5.66 5.33 12.68
N GLU A 55 -4.86 4.30 12.92
CA GLU A 55 -3.47 4.24 12.45
C GLU A 55 -3.39 4.23 10.91
N LEU A 56 -4.26 3.46 10.25
CA LEU A 56 -4.40 3.46 8.79
C LEU A 56 -4.75 4.86 8.25
N LEU A 57 -5.75 5.53 8.84
CA LEU A 57 -6.15 6.88 8.43
C LEU A 57 -5.01 7.89 8.60
N ASN A 58 -4.26 7.79 9.69
CA ASN A 58 -3.13 8.67 9.97
C ASN A 58 -1.98 8.42 8.99
N THR A 59 -1.67 7.15 8.68
CA THR A 59 -0.66 6.80 7.67
C THR A 59 -1.06 7.27 6.27
N LEU A 60 -2.34 7.13 5.90
CA LEU A 60 -2.84 7.64 4.62
C LEU A 60 -2.80 9.17 4.55
N GLN A 61 -3.15 9.87 5.63
CA GLN A 61 -3.04 11.33 5.70
C GLN A 61 -1.58 11.79 5.56
N LYS A 62 -0.64 11.14 6.25
CA LYS A 62 0.79 11.47 6.13
C LYS A 62 1.33 11.24 4.73
N LEU A 63 0.91 10.16 4.06
CA LEU A 63 1.31 9.87 2.69
C LEU A 63 0.80 10.95 1.71
N LEU A 64 -0.49 11.32 1.82
CA LEU A 64 -1.08 12.39 1.01
C LEU A 64 -0.40 13.75 1.23
N ILE A 65 -0.12 14.10 2.49
CA ILE A 65 0.59 15.34 2.83
C ILE A 65 2.01 15.33 2.27
N GLY A 66 2.70 14.18 2.32
CA GLY A 66 4.04 14.02 1.77
C GLY A 66 4.09 14.18 0.25
N GLU A 67 3.18 13.54 -0.49
CA GLU A 67 3.09 13.70 -1.95
C GLU A 67 2.73 15.14 -2.34
N VAL A 68 1.83 15.78 -1.61
CA VAL A 68 1.47 17.19 -1.85
C VAL A 68 2.67 18.10 -1.61
N LEU A 69 3.45 17.88 -0.55
CA LEU A 69 4.70 18.63 -0.29
C LEU A 69 5.72 18.43 -1.40
N GLN A 70 5.97 17.19 -1.83
CA GLN A 70 6.93 16.90 -2.90
C GLN A 70 6.54 17.56 -4.22
N ARG A 71 5.24 17.58 -4.56
CA ARG A 71 4.74 18.28 -5.76
C ARG A 71 4.85 19.79 -5.64
N ILE A 72 4.64 20.36 -4.45
CA ILE A 72 4.84 21.79 -4.19
C ILE A 72 6.32 22.16 -4.36
N GLU A 73 7.24 21.37 -3.79
CA GLU A 73 8.68 21.60 -3.95
C GLU A 73 9.14 21.54 -5.42
N GLN A 74 8.65 20.56 -6.18
CA GLN A 74 8.91 20.46 -7.63
C GLN A 74 8.38 21.68 -8.40
N PHE A 75 7.22 22.21 -8.01
CA PHE A 75 6.64 23.41 -8.62
C PHE A 75 7.50 24.65 -8.35
N PHE A 76 8.03 24.80 -7.13
CA PHE A 76 8.91 25.92 -6.78
C PHE A 76 10.32 25.82 -7.39
N THR A 77 10.83 24.62 -7.66
CA THR A 77 12.15 24.43 -8.30
C THR A 77 12.12 24.59 -9.82
N MET A 78 10.93 24.56 -10.44
CA MET A 78 10.75 24.80 -11.88
C MET A 78 10.42 26.26 -12.25
N SER A 79 10.29 27.16 -11.27
CA SER A 79 10.09 28.61 -11.48
C SER A 79 11.35 29.42 -11.20
#